data_AF-A0AAU9V592-F1
#
_entry.id   AF-A0AAU9V592-F1
#
_cell.length_a   1.000
_cell.length_b   1.000
_cell.length_c   1.000
_cell.angle_alpha   90.00
_cell.angle_beta   90.00
_cell.angle_gamma   90.00
#
_symmetry.space_group_name_H-M   'P 1'
#
loop_
_entity.id
_entity.type
_entity.pdbx_description
1 polymer ?
#
loop_
_entity_poly.entity_id
_entity_poly.type
_entity_poly.pdbx_seq_one_letter_code
_entity_poly.pdbx_strand_id
1 'polypeptide(L)'
;MSIKTNIIIEQKYLEVGHTFMEVDSIHSTIEQKLRNRKEVYTPADYIPIINSARQRPSPYETIYLSSDDFYAFEPVYYKSIRPGKKAGDPCVNDVVAFQYTPKGIIHYKLCFQDEWAELPVRPKRLESLPDHPKLYTGPIPIEESKYTHLQELKELIPQDNRPFYENLLHK
;
A
#
# COMPACT_ATOMS: atom_id res chain seq x y z
N MET A 1 -13.56 5.19 -10.57
CA MET A 1 -13.61 6.66 -10.46
C MET A 1 -13.93 7.33 -11.79
N SER A 2 -13.05 7.27 -12.81
CA SER A 2 -13.24 7.90 -14.13
C SER A 2 -14.61 7.63 -14.79
N ILE A 3 -15.09 6.37 -14.80
CA ILE A 3 -16.41 5.99 -15.33
C ILE A 3 -17.55 6.65 -14.53
N LYS A 4 -17.47 6.64 -13.19
CA LYS A 4 -18.50 7.17 -12.29
C LYS A 4 -18.61 8.69 -12.37
N THR A 5 -17.47 9.39 -12.44
CA THR A 5 -17.40 10.85 -12.44
C THR A 5 -17.35 11.46 -13.84
N ASN A 6 -17.29 10.64 -14.88
CA ASN A 6 -17.19 11.05 -16.28
C ASN A 6 -16.03 12.04 -16.55
N ILE A 7 -14.86 11.77 -15.96
CA ILE A 7 -13.63 12.55 -16.17
C ILE A 7 -12.50 11.67 -16.68
N ILE A 8 -11.56 12.25 -17.41
CA ILE A 8 -10.30 11.60 -17.78
C ILE A 8 -9.33 11.75 -16.60
N ILE A 9 -8.68 10.66 -16.22
CA ILE A 9 -7.66 10.65 -15.16
C ILE A 9 -6.34 10.25 -15.80
N GLU A 10 -5.31 11.06 -15.62
CA GLU A 10 -3.94 10.74 -16.03
C GLU A 10 -3.09 10.47 -14.80
N GLN A 11 -2.45 9.31 -14.78
CA GLN A 11 -1.51 8.91 -13.76
C GLN A 11 -0.13 8.82 -14.38
N LYS A 12 0.77 9.69 -13.95
CA LYS A 12 2.15 9.76 -14.45
C LYS A 12 3.09 9.15 -13.41
N TYR A 13 4.08 8.41 -13.89
CA TYR A 13 5.14 7.81 -13.09
C TYR A 13 6.47 8.47 -13.42
N LEU A 14 7.42 8.37 -12.50
CA LEU A 14 8.78 8.88 -12.72
C LEU A 14 9.58 7.89 -13.57
N GLU A 15 10.48 8.41 -14.42
CA GLU A 15 11.40 7.58 -15.18
C GLU A 15 12.49 6.96 -14.28
N VAL A 16 12.90 5.74 -14.62
CA VAL A 16 13.92 4.98 -13.89
C VAL A 16 15.28 5.68 -14.01
N GLY A 17 15.90 6.02 -12.88
CA GLY A 17 17.28 6.54 -12.84
C GLY A 17 17.45 7.97 -12.31
N HIS A 18 16.35 8.69 -12.02
CA HIS A 18 16.38 10.07 -11.51
C HIS A 18 15.55 10.28 -10.23
N THR A 19 15.39 9.23 -9.42
CA THR A 19 14.51 9.25 -8.24
C THR A 19 15.28 9.55 -6.96
N PHE A 20 15.23 10.80 -6.49
CA PHE A 20 15.21 11.06 -5.05
C PHE A 20 13.76 10.98 -4.61
N MET A 21 13.33 9.84 -4.05
CA MET A 21 11.95 9.75 -3.55
C MET A 21 11.88 10.45 -2.20
N GLU A 22 10.88 11.31 -2.00
CA GLU A 22 10.65 11.95 -0.69
C GLU A 22 10.54 10.91 0.44
N VAL A 23 9.99 9.74 0.12
CA VAL A 23 9.91 8.56 0.97
C VAL A 23 11.27 8.13 1.55
N ASP A 24 12.36 8.23 0.78
CA ASP A 24 13.69 7.83 1.26
C ASP A 24 14.17 8.73 2.39
N SER A 25 13.83 10.03 2.31
CA SER A 25 14.12 10.98 3.37
C SER A 25 13.31 10.68 4.64
N ILE A 26 12.04 10.27 4.50
CA ILE A 26 11.18 9.88 5.62
C ILE A 26 11.72 8.63 6.30
N HIS A 27 12.05 7.58 5.54
CA HIS A 27 12.62 6.35 6.09
C HIS A 27 13.93 6.63 6.82
N SER A 28 14.83 7.43 6.24
CA SER A 28 16.10 7.78 6.87
C SER A 28 15.91 8.47 8.23
N THR A 29 14.99 9.44 8.33
CA THR A 29 14.75 10.15 9.60
C THR A 29 14.12 9.27 10.67
N ILE A 30 13.16 8.41 10.31
CA ILE A 30 12.54 7.45 11.22
C ILE A 30 13.58 6.44 11.71
N GLU A 31 14.38 5.89 10.80
CA GLU A 31 15.42 4.92 11.13
C GLU A 31 16.48 5.52 12.07
N GLN A 32 16.93 6.75 11.81
CA GLN A 32 17.87 7.46 12.67
C GLN A 32 17.33 7.59 14.11
N LYS A 33 16.02 7.82 14.26
CA LYS A 33 15.37 7.96 15.56
C LYS A 33 15.15 6.63 16.26
N LEU A 34 14.81 5.59 15.51
CA LEU A 34 14.69 4.23 16.00
C LEU A 34 16.03 3.69 16.50
N ARG A 35 17.14 3.89 15.78
CA ARG A 35 18.49 3.44 16.21
C ARG A 35 18.89 3.98 17.59
N ASN A 36 18.39 5.15 17.97
CA ASN A 36 18.70 5.80 19.25
C ASN A 36 17.73 5.41 20.38
N ARG A 37 16.65 4.67 20.08
CA ARG A 37 15.69 4.16 21.07
C ARG A 37 15.86 2.65 21.24
N LYS A 38 15.96 2.20 22.48
CA LYS A 38 16.17 0.78 22.81
C LYS A 38 14.90 0.05 23.23
N GLU A 39 13.82 0.78 23.47
CA GLU A 39 12.63 0.26 24.13
C GLU A 39 11.42 0.46 23.23
N VAL A 40 11.01 -0.62 22.58
CA VAL A 40 9.78 -0.72 21.79
C VAL A 40 9.15 -2.05 22.18
N TYR A 41 8.01 -1.99 22.88
CA TYR A 41 7.37 -3.18 23.46
C TYR A 41 6.06 -3.51 22.77
N THR A 42 5.41 -2.55 22.11
CA THR A 42 4.19 -2.76 21.35
C THR A 42 4.24 -2.01 20.02
N PRO A 43 3.44 -2.41 19.00
CA PRO A 43 3.33 -1.65 17.76
C PRO A 43 2.90 -0.19 17.96
N ALA A 44 2.13 0.10 19.00
CA ALA A 44 1.69 1.47 19.31
C ALA A 44 2.86 2.40 19.71
N ASP A 45 3.94 1.86 20.26
CA ASP A 45 5.12 2.63 20.67
C ASP A 45 5.86 3.26 19.47
N TYR A 46 5.66 2.74 18.26
CA TYR A 46 6.21 3.34 17.04
C TYR A 46 5.57 4.68 16.72
N ILE A 47 4.31 4.92 17.08
CA ILE A 47 3.59 6.16 16.76
C ILE A 47 4.31 7.41 17.28
N PRO A 48 4.63 7.54 18.59
CA PRO A 48 5.36 8.71 19.09
C PRO A 48 6.77 8.81 18.50
N ILE A 49 7.42 7.68 18.17
CA ILE A 49 8.75 7.67 17.55
C ILE A 49 8.68 8.26 16.15
N ILE A 50 7.73 7.78 15.33
CA ILE A 50 7.50 8.27 13.98
C ILE A 50 7.11 9.74 14.02
N ASN A 51 6.12 10.13 14.82
CA ASN A 51 5.68 11.52 14.89
C ASN A 51 6.83 12.47 15.26
N SER A 52 7.70 12.07 16.20
CA SER A 52 8.86 12.87 16.63
C SER A 52 10.10 12.74 15.73
N ALA A 53 10.04 11.92 14.67
CA ALA A 53 11.20 11.64 13.85
C ALA A 53 11.65 12.85 13.02
N ARG A 54 10.69 13.66 12.56
CA ARG A 54 10.92 14.93 11.87
C ARG A 54 10.47 16.10 12.74
N GLN A 55 11.32 17.11 12.88
CA GLN A 55 10.96 18.33 13.63
C GLN A 55 10.65 19.51 12.70
N ARG A 56 11.27 19.56 11.50
CA ARG A 56 11.05 20.58 10.49
C ARG A 56 10.68 19.94 9.14
N PRO A 57 9.72 20.49 8.38
CA PRO A 57 8.90 21.67 8.71
C PRO A 57 7.88 21.42 9.83
N SER A 58 7.46 20.18 10.04
CA SER A 58 6.56 19.76 11.12
C SER A 58 6.76 18.27 11.46
N PRO A 59 6.30 17.81 12.64
CA PRO A 59 6.14 16.39 12.97
C PRO A 59 5.45 15.59 11.87
N TYR A 60 5.74 14.29 11.81
CA TYR A 60 4.92 13.39 10.99
C TYR A 60 3.56 13.18 11.64
N GLU A 61 2.55 12.95 10.80
CA GLU A 61 1.24 12.48 11.22
C GLU A 61 1.15 11.00 10.93
N THR A 62 0.96 10.18 11.97
CA THR A 62 0.78 8.74 11.84
C THR A 62 -0.71 8.42 11.89
N ILE A 63 -1.22 7.80 10.82
CA ILE A 63 -2.60 7.33 10.73
C ILE A 63 -2.62 5.84 11.05
N TYR A 64 -3.40 5.45 12.06
CA TYR A 64 -3.57 4.05 12.43
C TYR A 64 -4.67 3.44 11.59
N LEU A 65 -4.36 2.35 10.88
CA LEU A 65 -5.33 1.63 10.05
C LEU A 65 -6.04 0.54 10.86
N SER A 66 -7.33 0.34 10.60
CA SER A 66 -8.13 -0.74 11.17
C SER A 66 -8.53 -1.76 10.10
N SER A 67 -9.12 -2.88 10.51
CA SER A 67 -9.69 -3.87 9.57
C SER A 67 -10.72 -3.26 8.61
N ASP A 68 -11.36 -2.16 9.02
CA ASP A 68 -12.37 -1.49 8.20
C ASP A 68 -11.74 -0.70 7.04
N ASP A 69 -10.47 -0.34 7.09
CA ASP A 69 -9.85 0.44 6.00
C ASP A 69 -9.55 -0.41 4.75
N PHE A 70 -9.70 -1.73 4.85
CA PHE A 70 -9.36 -2.68 3.78
C PHE A 70 -10.60 -3.14 3.02
N TYR A 71 -10.52 -3.09 1.70
CA TYR A 71 -11.61 -3.41 0.77
C TYR A 71 -11.19 -4.50 -0.21
N ALA A 72 -12.13 -5.37 -0.56
CA ALA A 72 -11.94 -6.37 -1.61
C ALA A 72 -12.24 -5.74 -2.98
N PHE A 73 -11.22 -5.68 -3.83
CA PHE A 73 -11.32 -5.11 -5.18
C PHE A 73 -11.68 -6.13 -6.26
N GLU A 74 -12.10 -7.33 -5.87
CA GLU A 74 -12.62 -8.34 -6.78
C GLU A 74 -14.13 -8.19 -6.97
N PRO A 75 -14.66 -8.34 -8.21
CA PRO A 75 -13.93 -8.59 -9.45
C PRO A 75 -13.26 -7.35 -10.06
N VAL A 76 -12.04 -7.52 -10.58
CA VAL A 76 -11.32 -6.45 -11.29
C VAL A 76 -11.75 -6.30 -12.75
N TYR A 77 -11.80 -5.04 -13.22
CA TYR A 77 -12.19 -4.69 -14.60
C TYR A 77 -11.12 -5.06 -15.64
N TYR A 78 -9.86 -4.78 -15.35
CA TYR A 78 -8.69 -5.28 -16.10
C TYR A 78 -7.98 -6.33 -15.27
N LYS A 79 -7.68 -7.49 -15.87
CA LYS A 79 -6.88 -8.55 -15.19
C LYS A 79 -5.41 -8.18 -15.05
N SER A 80 -4.91 -7.29 -15.91
CA SER A 80 -3.52 -6.86 -15.96
C SER A 80 -3.43 -5.50 -16.62
N ILE A 81 -2.49 -4.68 -16.16
CA ILE A 81 -2.10 -3.40 -16.76
C ILE A 81 -0.79 -3.50 -17.55
N ARG A 82 -0.31 -4.72 -17.81
CA ARG A 82 0.94 -4.95 -18.55
C ARG A 82 0.76 -4.64 -20.05
N PRO A 83 1.61 -3.79 -20.65
CA PRO A 83 1.57 -3.54 -22.09
C PRO A 83 1.97 -4.77 -22.91
N GLY A 84 3.04 -5.45 -22.50
CA GLY A 84 3.62 -6.61 -23.20
C GLY A 84 3.00 -7.95 -22.84
N LYS A 85 3.13 -8.94 -23.73
CA LYS A 85 2.67 -10.33 -23.50
C LYS A 85 3.82 -11.34 -23.50
N LYS A 86 4.88 -11.10 -24.25
CA LYS A 86 6.03 -12.00 -24.42
C LYS A 86 7.23 -11.55 -23.58
N ALA A 87 8.19 -12.45 -23.42
CA ALA A 87 9.50 -12.08 -22.90
C ALA A 87 10.18 -11.10 -23.87
N GLY A 88 10.69 -9.99 -23.34
CA GLY A 88 11.25 -8.88 -24.13
C GLY A 88 10.25 -7.78 -24.48
N ASP A 89 8.93 -7.99 -24.28
CA ASP A 89 7.95 -6.91 -24.44
C ASP A 89 7.95 -5.97 -23.20
N PRO A 90 7.52 -4.71 -23.37
CA PRO A 90 7.42 -3.75 -22.27
C PRO A 90 6.57 -4.26 -21.10
N CYS A 91 7.08 -4.06 -19.90
CA CYS A 91 6.47 -4.40 -18.63
C CYS A 91 5.80 -3.16 -18.00
N VAL A 92 5.13 -3.35 -16.87
CA VAL A 92 4.48 -2.25 -16.14
C VAL A 92 5.49 -1.20 -15.70
N ASN A 93 6.72 -1.61 -15.39
CA ASN A 93 7.80 -0.71 -14.97
C ASN A 93 8.32 0.19 -16.09
N ASP A 94 8.06 -0.15 -17.36
CA ASP A 94 8.44 0.65 -18.51
C ASP A 94 7.38 1.71 -18.87
N VAL A 95 6.23 1.70 -18.17
CA VAL A 95 5.14 2.65 -18.41
C VAL A 95 5.40 3.95 -17.65
N VAL A 96 5.43 5.06 -18.38
CA VAL A 96 5.57 6.40 -17.79
C VAL A 96 4.22 7.05 -17.47
N ALA A 97 3.13 6.61 -18.10
CA ALA A 97 1.81 7.12 -17.79
C ALA A 97 0.67 6.16 -18.16
N PHE A 98 -0.40 6.16 -17.37
CA PHE A 98 -1.71 5.62 -17.72
C PHE A 98 -2.75 6.73 -17.87
N GLN A 99 -3.68 6.54 -18.80
CA GLN A 99 -4.87 7.37 -18.94
C GLN A 99 -6.12 6.50 -18.84
N TYR A 100 -6.97 6.84 -17.86
CA TYR A 100 -8.24 6.18 -17.62
C TYR A 100 -9.36 7.02 -18.23
N THR A 101 -10.11 6.43 -19.16
CA THR A 101 -11.21 7.12 -19.84
C THR A 101 -12.58 6.77 -19.25
N PRO A 102 -13.59 7.66 -19.38
CA PRO A 102 -14.96 7.36 -18.96
C PRO A 102 -15.59 6.15 -19.68
N LYS A 103 -15.04 5.77 -20.84
CA LYS A 103 -15.46 4.59 -21.61
C LYS A 103 -14.94 3.27 -21.03
N GLY A 104 -14.11 3.31 -19.98
CA GLY A 104 -13.47 2.12 -19.42
C GLY A 104 -12.28 1.61 -20.25
N ILE A 105 -11.72 2.44 -21.12
CA ILE A 105 -10.51 2.11 -21.87
C ILE A 105 -9.31 2.70 -21.14
N ILE A 106 -8.29 1.89 -20.91
CA ILE A 106 -7.00 2.31 -20.36
C ILE A 106 -6.02 2.49 -21.51
N HIS A 107 -5.44 3.68 -21.61
CA HIS A 107 -4.29 3.94 -22.48
C HIS A 107 -3.01 4.03 -21.66
N TYR A 108 -1.88 3.81 -22.30
CA TYR A 108 -0.56 3.90 -21.70
C TYR A 108 0.43 4.64 -22.61
N LYS A 109 1.54 5.08 -22.02
CA LYS A 109 2.72 5.60 -22.73
C LYS A 109 3.99 4.94 -22.20
N LEU A 110 4.98 4.75 -23.08
CA LEU A 110 6.32 4.26 -22.71
C LEU A 110 7.33 5.41 -22.66
N CYS A 111 7.15 6.47 -23.44
CA CYS A 111 7.83 7.75 -23.31
C CYS A 111 6.82 8.89 -23.20
N PHE A 112 7.15 9.98 -22.49
CA PHE A 112 6.20 11.08 -22.28
C PHE A 112 5.75 11.76 -23.58
N GLN A 113 6.64 11.77 -24.57
CA GLN A 113 6.45 12.35 -25.89
C GLN A 113 5.59 11.47 -26.82
N ASP A 114 5.40 10.19 -26.49
CA ASP A 114 4.61 9.27 -27.32
C ASP A 114 3.14 9.68 -27.36
N GLU A 115 2.43 9.25 -28.40
CA GLU A 115 0.97 9.26 -28.40
C GLU A 115 0.41 8.16 -27.49
N TRP A 116 -0.83 8.35 -27.02
CA TRP A 116 -1.50 7.37 -26.17
C TRP A 116 -1.81 6.08 -26.94
N ALA A 117 -1.30 4.96 -26.46
CA ALA A 117 -1.62 3.64 -27.00
C ALA A 117 -2.66 2.93 -26.12
N GLU A 118 -3.64 2.25 -26.73
CA GLU A 118 -4.62 1.46 -25.98
C GLU A 118 -3.96 0.20 -25.39
N LEU A 119 -4.28 -0.12 -24.14
CA LEU A 119 -3.76 -1.32 -23.50
C LEU A 119 -4.26 -2.59 -24.23
N PRO A 120 -3.39 -3.54 -24.61
CA PRO A 120 -3.77 -4.70 -25.44
C PRO A 120 -4.52 -5.81 -24.68
N VAL A 121 -4.95 -5.52 -23.45
CA VAL A 121 -5.75 -6.40 -22.58
C VAL A 121 -7.20 -5.96 -22.70
N ARG A 122 -8.09 -6.88 -23.07
CA ARG A 122 -9.52 -6.55 -23.17
C ARG A 122 -10.12 -6.38 -21.76
N PRO A 123 -10.88 -5.30 -21.50
CA PRO A 123 -11.62 -5.16 -20.26
C PRO A 123 -12.67 -6.26 -20.14
N LYS A 124 -12.92 -6.73 -18.91
CA LYS A 124 -14.08 -7.57 -18.63
C LYS A 124 -15.34 -6.72 -18.72
N ARG A 125 -16.42 -7.29 -19.26
CA ARG A 125 -17.74 -6.69 -19.11
C ARG A 125 -18.17 -6.81 -17.66
N LEU A 126 -18.29 -5.68 -16.97
CA LEU A 126 -18.95 -5.61 -15.67
C LEU A 126 -20.40 -5.21 -15.91
N GLU A 127 -21.35 -5.95 -15.33
CA GLU A 127 -22.78 -5.66 -15.45
C GLU A 127 -23.16 -4.37 -14.69
N SER A 128 -22.42 -4.07 -13.63
CA SER A 128 -22.53 -2.85 -12.83
C SER A 128 -21.15 -2.43 -12.30
N LEU A 129 -21.02 -1.17 -11.86
CA LEU A 129 -19.82 -0.76 -11.12
C LEU A 129 -19.75 -1.58 -9.81
N PRO A 130 -18.64 -2.30 -9.54
CA PRO A 130 -18.54 -3.15 -8.37
C PRO A 130 -18.59 -2.28 -7.12
N ASP A 131 -19.48 -2.65 -6.19
CA ASP A 131 -19.33 -2.24 -4.81
C ASP A 131 -18.19 -3.06 -4.21
N HIS A 132 -17.32 -2.42 -3.46
CA HIS A 132 -16.16 -3.07 -2.87
C HIS A 132 -16.50 -3.39 -1.42
N PRO A 133 -16.79 -4.66 -1.07
CA PRO A 133 -17.06 -5.01 0.32
C PRO A 133 -15.79 -4.89 1.15
N LYS A 134 -15.93 -4.85 2.48
CA LYS A 134 -14.79 -4.93 3.40
C LYS A 134 -14.05 -6.24 3.17
N LEU A 135 -12.72 -6.17 3.09
CA LEU A 135 -11.87 -7.35 2.92
C LEU A 135 -11.86 -8.23 4.17
N TYR A 136 -11.91 -7.59 5.34
CA TYR A 136 -11.89 -8.24 6.63
C TYR A 136 -13.20 -7.96 7.38
N THR A 137 -13.70 -8.95 8.10
CA THR A 137 -14.86 -8.81 9.00
C THR A 137 -14.46 -8.40 10.41
N GLY A 138 -13.16 -8.35 10.70
CA GLY A 138 -12.59 -8.02 11.98
C GLY A 138 -11.07 -8.23 11.99
N PRO A 139 -10.43 -8.22 13.18
CA PRO A 139 -9.00 -8.45 13.30
C PRO A 139 -8.60 -9.85 12.82
N ILE A 140 -7.45 -9.95 12.14
CA ILE A 140 -6.96 -11.21 11.58
C ILE A 140 -6.27 -12.00 12.70
N PRO A 141 -6.69 -13.24 13.00
CA PRO A 141 -6.02 -14.06 13.98
C PRO A 141 -4.64 -14.49 13.47
N ILE A 142 -3.67 -14.52 14.38
CA ILE A 142 -2.34 -15.08 14.11
C ILE A 142 -2.37 -16.61 14.22
N GLU A 143 -1.37 -17.27 13.63
CA GLU A 143 -1.19 -18.71 13.81
C GLU A 143 -0.89 -19.04 15.27
N GLU A 144 -1.45 -20.13 15.80
CA GLU A 144 -1.23 -20.60 17.17
C GLU A 144 0.25 -20.70 17.53
N SER A 145 1.07 -21.27 16.63
CA SER A 145 2.53 -21.35 16.83
C SER A 145 3.19 -19.99 17.06
N LYS A 146 2.76 -18.94 16.36
CA LYS A 146 3.26 -17.58 16.54
C LYS A 146 2.80 -17.01 17.87
N TYR A 147 1.56 -17.29 18.28
CA TYR A 147 1.05 -16.89 19.60
C TYR A 147 1.88 -17.51 20.72
N THR A 148 2.15 -18.83 20.67
CA THR A 148 2.97 -19.52 21.68
C THR A 148 4.36 -18.91 21.82
N HIS A 149 5.06 -18.66 20.71
CA HIS A 149 6.38 -18.01 20.76
C HIS A 149 6.33 -16.60 21.37
N LEU A 150 5.26 -15.83 21.13
CA LEU A 150 5.08 -14.52 21.75
C LEU A 150 4.84 -14.64 23.27
N GLN A 151 4.14 -15.69 23.72
CA GLN A 151 3.96 -15.95 25.14
C GLN A 151 5.27 -16.33 25.85
N GLU A 152 6.16 -17.08 25.19
CA GLU A 152 7.49 -17.40 25.70
C GLU A 152 8.36 -16.15 25.87
N LEU A 153 8.28 -15.21 24.91
CA LEU A 153 9.03 -13.94 24.96
C LEU A 153 8.45 -12.92 25.94
N LYS A 154 7.23 -13.15 26.47
CA LYS A 154 6.52 -12.22 27.35
C LYS A 154 7.27 -11.89 28.64
N GLU A 155 8.13 -12.79 29.11
CA GLU A 155 8.94 -12.56 30.31
C GLU A 155 9.91 -11.38 30.14
N LEU A 156 10.36 -11.12 28.92
CA LEU A 156 11.26 -10.01 28.57
C LEU A 156 10.52 -8.67 28.41
N ILE A 157 9.19 -8.68 28.47
CA ILE A 157 8.33 -7.51 28.24
C ILE A 157 7.82 -6.98 29.59
N PRO A 158 7.84 -5.64 29.81
CA PRO A 158 7.27 -5.02 31.00
C PRO A 158 5.81 -5.43 31.22
N GLN A 159 5.41 -5.58 32.48
CA GLN A 159 4.09 -6.09 32.85
C GLN A 159 2.94 -5.29 32.20
N ASP A 160 3.09 -3.97 32.09
CA ASP A 160 2.09 -3.07 31.52
C ASP A 160 1.81 -3.32 30.03
N ASN A 161 2.77 -3.89 29.29
CA ASN A 161 2.65 -4.16 27.85
C ASN A 161 2.19 -5.61 27.56
N ARG A 162 2.20 -6.50 28.55
CA ARG A 162 1.80 -7.91 28.40
C ARG A 162 0.36 -8.10 27.93
N PRO A 163 -0.64 -7.32 28.39
CA PRO A 163 -2.04 -7.50 27.97
C PRO A 163 -2.23 -7.40 26.46
N PHE A 164 -1.38 -6.64 25.75
CA PHE A 164 -1.44 -6.58 24.28
C PHE A 164 -1.24 -7.97 23.66
N TYR A 165 -0.25 -8.72 24.13
CA TYR A 165 0.12 -10.03 23.59
C TYR A 165 -0.83 -11.14 24.05
N GLU A 166 -1.35 -11.04 25.27
CA GLU A 166 -2.30 -12.02 25.85
C GLU A 166 -3.66 -11.99 25.15
N ASN A 167 -4.06 -10.84 24.61
CA ASN A 167 -5.36 -10.65 23.96
C ASN A 167 -5.31 -10.80 22.42
N LEU A 168 -4.19 -11.28 21.85
CA LEU A 168 -4.10 -11.52 20.42
C LEU A 168 -5.00 -12.69 20.00
N LEU A 169 -5.88 -12.46 19.02
CA LEU A 169 -6.67 -13.52 18.39
C LEU A 169 -5.73 -14.51 17.71
N HIS A 170 -5.98 -15.80 17.89
CA HIS A 170 -5.19 -16.87 17.31
C HIS A 170 -6.08 -18.03 16.85
N LYS A 171 -5.58 -18.83 15.90
CA LYS A 171 -6.27 -19.97 15.29
C LYS A 171 -5.30 -21.10 14.97
#